data_AF-A0A3C1P3J4-F1
#
_entry.id   AF-A0A3C1P3J4-F1
#
_cell.length_a   1.000
_cell.length_b   1.000
_cell.length_c   1.000
_cell.angle_alpha   90.00
_cell.angle_beta   90.00
_cell.angle_gamma   90.00
#
_symmetry.space_group_name_H-M   'P 1'
#
loop_
_entity.id
_entity.type
_entity.pdbx_description
1 polymer ?
#
loop_
_entity_poly.entity_id
_entity_poly.type
_entity_poly.pdbx_seq_one_letter_code
_entity_poly.pdbx_strand_id
1 'polypeptide(L)' 'PSNALQWRMITDAHGLGCDVYDLRGIADTLDPANHLFGLVQFKVGTGGFAQEYAGEWDHILRPVWAKGFRAYQSRKG' A
#
# COMPACT_ATOMS: atom_id res chain seq x y z
N PRO A 1 15.25 -15.55 1.61
CA PRO A 1 13.95 -16.16 1.23
C PRO A 1 12.99 -15.19 0.51
N SER A 2 12.72 -14.01 1.09
CA SER A 2 11.82 -12.98 0.51
C SER A 2 12.21 -12.56 -0.92
N ASN A 3 13.48 -12.19 -1.14
CA ASN A 3 13.93 -11.66 -2.43
C ASN A 3 13.83 -12.69 -3.57
N ALA A 4 14.13 -13.95 -3.30
CA ALA A 4 14.05 -15.01 -4.31
C ALA A 4 12.59 -15.27 -4.74
N LEU A 5 11.65 -15.22 -3.79
CA LEU A 5 10.23 -15.34 -4.10
C LEU A 5 9.74 -14.14 -4.93
N GLN A 6 10.13 -12.91 -4.54
CA GLN A 6 9.80 -11.69 -5.29
C GLN A 6 10.37 -11.74 -6.72
N TRP A 7 11.61 -12.18 -6.88
CA TRP A 7 12.23 -12.32 -8.21
C TRP A 7 11.48 -13.33 -9.09
N ARG A 8 11.06 -14.46 -8.51
CA ARG A 8 10.26 -15.44 -9.24
C ARG A 8 8.92 -14.86 -9.69
N MET A 9 8.23 -14.13 -8.81
CA MET A 9 6.96 -13.46 -9.14
C MET A 9 7.12 -12.43 -10.27
N ILE A 10 8.19 -11.63 -10.24
CA ILE A 10 8.50 -10.66 -11.32
C ILE A 10 8.75 -11.39 -12.65
N THR A 11 9.52 -12.48 -12.61
CA THR A 11 9.85 -13.25 -13.82
C THR A 11 8.59 -13.91 -14.41
N ASP A 12 7.73 -14.47 -13.56
CA ASP A 12 6.47 -15.09 -13.99
C ASP A 12 5.52 -14.04 -14.59
N ALA A 13 5.38 -12.85 -13.97
CA ALA A 13 4.58 -11.75 -14.51
C ALA A 13 5.09 -11.27 -15.87
N HIS A 14 6.41 -11.16 -16.03
CA HIS A 14 7.02 -10.82 -17.31
C HIS A 14 6.76 -11.90 -18.38
N GLY A 15 6.88 -13.18 -18.02
CA GLY A 15 6.59 -14.30 -18.92
C GLY A 15 5.13 -14.39 -19.37
N LEU A 16 4.21 -13.83 -18.59
CA LEU A 16 2.78 -13.69 -18.93
C LEU A 16 2.47 -12.41 -19.74
N GLY A 17 3.48 -11.58 -20.03
CA GLY A 17 3.31 -10.34 -20.79
C GLY A 17 2.70 -9.20 -19.96
N CYS A 18 2.80 -9.22 -18.64
CA CYS A 18 2.37 -8.10 -17.81
C CYS A 18 3.33 -6.92 -17.94
N ASP A 19 2.79 -5.71 -18.16
CA ASP A 19 3.57 -4.47 -18.23
C ASP A 19 3.97 -3.93 -16.85
N VAL A 20 3.22 -4.30 -15.80
CA VAL A 20 3.37 -3.76 -14.44
C VAL A 20 3.37 -4.88 -13.41
N TYR A 21 4.34 -4.83 -12.49
CA TYR A 21 4.39 -5.66 -11.28
C TYR A 21 4.20 -4.79 -10.04
N ASP A 22 3.07 -4.95 -9.35
CA ASP A 22 2.72 -4.16 -8.17
C ASP A 22 3.22 -4.81 -6.87
N LEU A 23 4.22 -4.19 -6.23
CA LEU A 23 4.77 -4.61 -4.93
C LEU A 23 3.85 -4.32 -3.75
N ARG A 24 2.67 -3.74 -3.98
CA ARG A 24 1.64 -3.35 -3.02
C ARG A 24 2.06 -2.22 -2.09
N GLY A 25 1.16 -1.84 -1.19
CA GLY A 25 1.29 -0.68 -0.31
C GLY A 25 2.60 -0.61 0.49
N ILE A 26 3.09 0.61 0.64
CA ILE A 26 4.17 0.98 1.55
C ILE A 26 3.58 1.70 2.76
N ALA A 27 4.34 1.81 3.85
CA ALA A 27 3.96 2.69 4.94
C ALA A 27 4.02 4.15 4.48
N ASP A 28 3.10 4.97 4.99
CA ASP A 28 2.98 6.40 4.67
C ASP A 28 4.03 7.27 5.39
N THR A 29 5.23 6.71 5.63
CA THR A 29 6.26 7.38 6.41
C THR A 29 7.63 7.16 5.81
N LEU A 30 8.35 8.27 5.67
CA LEU A 30 9.76 8.30 5.29
C LEU A 30 10.67 8.47 6.51
N ASP A 31 10.11 8.37 7.72
CA ASP A 31 10.89 8.46 8.96
C ASP A 31 11.75 7.20 9.14
N PRO A 32 13.08 7.33 9.14
CA PRO A 32 13.98 6.21 9.36
C PRO A 32 13.84 5.54 10.73
N ALA A 33 13.28 6.24 11.72
CA ALA A 33 12.99 5.69 13.04
C ALA A 33 11.76 4.77 13.05
N ASN A 34 10.94 4.78 11.99
CA ASN A 34 9.79 3.91 11.87
C ASN A 34 10.21 2.50 11.44
N HIS A 35 9.75 1.48 12.17
CA HIS A 35 10.03 0.07 11.86
C HIS A 35 9.57 -0.36 10.44
N LEU A 36 8.64 0.35 9.81
CA LEU A 36 8.16 0.07 8.45
C LEU A 36 9.02 0.69 7.34
N PHE A 37 9.99 1.55 7.68
CA PHE A 37 10.85 2.22 6.72
C PHE A 37 11.69 1.25 5.88
N GLY A 38 12.12 0.12 6.46
CA GLY A 38 12.84 -0.92 5.73
C GLY A 38 12.05 -1.52 4.57
N LEU A 39 10.71 -1.57 4.68
CA LEU A 39 9.85 -2.05 3.60
C LEU A 39 9.79 -1.06 2.42
N VAL A 40 9.80 0.24 2.72
CA VAL A 40 9.86 1.31 1.71
C VAL A 40 11.18 1.21 0.95
N GLN A 41 12.31 1.13 1.66
CA GLN A 41 13.64 1.04 1.05
C GLN A 41 13.79 -0.20 0.15
N PHE A 42 13.28 -1.35 0.58
CA PHE A 42 13.30 -2.58 -0.22
C PHE A 42 12.57 -2.39 -1.56
N LYS A 43 11.39 -1.76 -1.54
CA LYS A 43 10.52 -1.61 -2.73
C LYS A 43 11.01 -0.53 -3.70
N VAL A 44 11.57 0.56 -3.20
CA VAL A 44 12.20 1.58 -4.05
C VAL A 44 13.53 1.05 -4.63
N GLY A 45 14.27 0.24 -3.86
CA GLY A 45 15.53 -0.35 -4.27
C GLY A 45 15.45 -1.31 -5.48
N THR A 46 14.28 -1.85 -5.79
CA THR A 46 14.06 -2.70 -6.99
C THR A 46 13.78 -1.89 -8.26
N GLY A 47 13.91 -0.56 -8.22
CA GLY A 47 13.52 0.33 -9.33
C GLY A 47 12.02 0.64 -9.37
N GLY A 48 11.29 0.28 -8.31
CA GLY A 48 9.87 0.63 -8.15
C GLY A 48 9.68 2.08 -7.71
N PHE A 49 8.51 2.65 -8.01
CA PHE A 49 8.10 3.96 -7.56
C PHE A 49 6.84 3.86 -6.69
N ALA A 50 6.68 4.79 -5.75
CA ALA A 50 5.44 4.90 -4.99
C ALA A 50 4.38 5.59 -5.86
N GLN A 51 3.22 4.95 -6.01
CA GLN A 51 2.06 5.53 -6.68
C GLN A 51 0.95 5.75 -5.65
N GLU A 52 0.57 7.00 -5.46
CA GLU A 52 -0.61 7.35 -4.68
C GLU A 52 -1.87 7.18 -5.54
N TYR A 53 -2.86 6.49 -4.99
CA TYR A 53 -4.18 6.37 -5.60
C TYR A 53 -5.11 7.39 -4.97
N ALA A 54 -6.20 7.71 -5.65
CA ALA A 54 -7.15 8.72 -5.19
C ALA A 54 -7.94 8.35 -3.91
N GLY A 55 -7.62 7.20 -3.31
CA GLY A 55 -8.07 6.82 -1.98
C GLY A 55 -9.43 6.14 -1.97
N GLU A 56 -10.13 6.31 -0.86
CA GLU A 56 -11.44 5.71 -0.60
C GLU A 56 -12.54 6.78 -0.67
N TRP A 57 -13.69 6.42 -1.23
CA TRP A 57 -14.88 7.27 -1.23
C TRP A 57 -16.05 6.57 -0.55
N ASP A 58 -16.65 7.25 0.42
CA ASP A 58 -17.83 6.76 1.12
C ASP A 58 -19.12 7.24 0.45
N HIS A 59 -19.97 6.31 0.04
CA HIS A 59 -21.36 6.60 -0.32
C HIS A 59 -22.28 6.43 0.91
N ILE A 60 -22.85 7.53 1.40
CA ILE A 60 -23.63 7.52 2.65
C ILE A 60 -25.04 6.96 2.41
N LEU A 61 -25.27 5.73 2.85
CA LEU A 61 -26.59 5.09 2.81
C LEU A 61 -27.52 5.57 3.94
N ARG A 62 -26.98 5.77 5.15
CA ARG A 62 -27.74 6.19 6.34
C ARG A 62 -27.00 7.27 7.12
N PRO A 63 -27.43 8.55 7.08
CA PRO A 63 -26.69 9.67 7.65
C PRO A 63 -26.38 9.55 9.14
N VAL A 64 -27.34 9.04 9.94
CA VAL A 64 -27.17 8.89 11.39
C VAL A 64 -26.05 7.90 11.73
N TRP A 65 -26.00 6.76 11.05
CA TRP A 65 -24.97 5.75 11.27
C TRP A 65 -23.60 6.21 10.78
N ALA A 66 -23.55 6.85 9.61
CA ALA A 66 -22.31 7.42 9.10
C ALA A 66 -21.72 8.47 10.08
N LYS A 67 -22.58 9.32 10.67
CA LYS A 67 -22.16 10.28 11.69
C LYS A 67 -21.66 9.59 12.96
N GLY A 68 -22.36 8.56 13.43
CA GLY A 68 -21.94 7.77 14.59
C GLY A 68 -20.59 7.08 14.38
N PHE A 69 -20.38 6.49 13.21
CA PHE A 69 -19.13 5.83 12.84
C PHE A 69 -17.97 6.82 12.72
N ARG A 70 -18.17 7.98 12.10
CA ARG A 70 -17.16 9.05 12.04
C ARG A 70 -16.77 9.56 13.43
N ALA A 71 -17.75 9.76 14.32
CA ALA A 71 -17.48 10.17 15.70
C ALA A 71 -16.74 9.10 16.52
N TYR A 72 -16.87 7.83 16.16
CA TYR A 72 -16.08 6.75 16.75
C TYR A 72 -14.64 6.75 16.21
N GLN A 73 -14.46 6.86 14.89
CA GLN A 73 -13.14 6.89 14.27
C GLN A 73 -12.28 8.06 14.76
N SER A 74 -12.88 9.25 14.94
CA SER A 74 -12.18 10.45 15.43
C SER A 74 -11.66 10.34 16.87
N ARG A 75 -12.03 9.28 17.60
CA ARG A 75 -11.52 9.00 18.96
C ARG A 75 -10.34 8.03 18.96
N LYS A 76 -10.08 7.36 17.83
CA LYS A 76 -9.04 6.33 17.69
C LYS A 76 -7.76 6.81 17.01
N GLY A 77 -7.81 7.94 16.29
CA GLY A 77 -6.63 8.66 15.82
C GLY A 77 -6.14 9.63 16.87
#